data_AF-A0A5F2HVX1-F1
#
_entry.id   AF-A0A5F2HVX1-F1
#
_cell.length_a   1.000
_cell.length_b   1.000
_cell.length_c   1.000
_cell.angle_alpha   90.00
_cell.angle_beta   90.00
_cell.angle_gamma   90.00
#
_symmetry.space_group_name_H-M   'P 1'
#
loop_
_entity.id
_entity.type
_entity.pdbx_description
1 polymer ?
#
loop_
_entity_poly.entity_id
_entity_poly.type
_entity_poly.pdbx_seq_one_letter_code
_entity_poly.pdbx_strand_id
1 'polypeptide(L)'
;SVDPAQYDYLAAEGSEAIRVDTGNLDALIGECFRLRATNDIAGITGLAGDDESVSTTVGKLCRHFDLPGPDPASIEGCCDKFTQRQLLAEAGVPIPAYRVAVNATEVESFAAEIGLPVVVKPAVGSGSIGLR
;
A
#
# COMPACT_ATOMS: atom_id res chain seq x y z
N SER A 1 -11.51 3.76 12.17
CA SER A 1 -11.21 4.97 12.95
C SER A 1 -9.81 4.77 13.51
N VAL A 2 -8.82 5.49 12.97
CA VAL A 2 -7.42 5.38 13.42
C VAL A 2 -7.28 6.19 14.70
N ASP A 3 -6.73 5.59 15.77
CA ASP A 3 -6.46 6.30 17.02
C ASP A 3 -5.29 7.28 16.81
N PRO A 4 -5.50 8.59 16.90
CA PRO A 4 -4.43 9.55 16.69
C PRO A 4 -3.33 9.50 17.76
N ALA A 5 -3.59 8.88 18.92
CA ALA A 5 -2.62 8.74 20.02
C ALA A 5 -1.72 7.50 19.87
N GLN A 6 -1.95 6.64 18.86
CA GLN A 6 -1.22 5.38 18.69
C GLN A 6 0.30 5.55 18.51
N TYR A 7 0.75 6.76 18.16
CA TYR A 7 2.16 7.10 17.93
C TYR A 7 2.73 8.10 18.96
N ASP A 8 2.03 8.37 20.06
CA ASP A 8 2.50 9.33 21.09
C ASP A 8 3.87 8.93 21.69
N TYR A 9 4.24 7.64 21.60
CA TYR A 9 5.56 7.17 22.03
C TYR A 9 6.72 7.76 21.20
N LEU A 10 6.49 8.17 19.95
CA LEU A 10 7.52 8.78 19.10
C LEU A 10 7.96 10.16 19.63
N ALA A 11 7.07 10.87 20.32
CA ALA A 11 7.41 12.16 20.94
C ALA A 11 8.43 11.99 22.09
N ALA A 12 8.54 10.80 22.68
CA ALA A 12 9.50 10.52 23.74
C ALA A 12 10.94 10.30 23.22
N GLU A 13 11.13 10.08 21.91
CA GLU A 13 12.43 9.77 21.30
C GLU A 13 13.19 11.01 20.77
N GLY A 14 12.77 12.22 21.16
CA GLY A 14 13.44 13.46 20.74
C GLY A 14 13.15 13.88 19.29
N SER A 15 12.15 13.27 18.65
CA SER A 15 11.64 13.65 17.33
C SER A 15 10.54 14.71 17.45
N GLU A 16 10.50 15.66 16.50
CA GLU A 16 9.36 16.57 16.38
C GLU A 16 8.14 15.78 15.87
N ALA A 17 7.04 15.82 16.62
CA ALA A 17 5.79 15.17 16.25
C ALA A 17 4.77 16.21 15.76
N ILE A 18 4.26 16.01 14.53
CA ILE A 18 3.22 16.84 13.94
C ILE A 18 1.99 15.96 13.70
N ARG A 19 0.85 16.39 14.26
CA ARG A 19 -0.42 15.68 14.11
C ARG A 19 -1.13 16.12 12.83
N VAL A 20 -1.28 15.20 11.88
CA VAL A 20 -1.93 15.42 10.58
C VAL A 20 -2.64 14.15 10.15
N ASP A 21 -3.73 14.28 9.38
CA ASP A 21 -4.42 13.14 8.79
C ASP A 21 -3.56 12.53 7.66
N THR A 22 -2.97 11.37 7.92
CA THR A 22 -2.09 10.68 6.96
C THR A 22 -2.83 10.07 5.77
N GLY A 23 -4.17 9.99 5.83
CA GLY A 23 -5.02 9.64 4.69
C GLY A 23 -5.31 10.80 3.75
N ASN A 24 -4.94 12.04 4.12
CA ASN A 24 -5.17 13.24 3.34
C ASN A 24 -3.86 13.77 2.74
N LEU A 25 -3.65 13.49 1.46
CA LEU A 25 -2.42 13.89 0.74
C LEU A 25 -2.21 15.41 0.74
N ASP A 26 -3.26 16.21 0.56
CA ASP A 26 -3.13 17.68 0.52
C ASP A 26 -2.72 18.24 1.89
N ALA A 27 -3.26 17.67 2.97
CA ALA A 27 -2.86 18.04 4.33
C ALA A 27 -1.37 17.74 4.57
N LEU A 28 -0.89 16.57 4.12
CA LEU A 28 0.52 16.20 4.21
C LEU A 28 1.42 17.11 3.36
N ILE A 29 1.00 17.46 2.15
CA ILE A 29 1.72 18.43 1.29
C ILE A 29 1.85 19.76 2.02
N GLY A 30 0.76 20.27 2.63
CA GLY A 30 0.77 21.51 3.41
C GLY A 30 1.78 21.49 4.55
N GLU A 31 1.83 20.39 5.32
CA GLU A 31 2.81 20.25 6.41
C GLU A 31 4.25 20.13 5.91
N CYS A 32 4.49 19.39 4.82
CA CYS A 32 5.81 19.31 4.21
C CYS A 32 6.29 20.69 3.71
N PHE A 33 5.40 21.53 3.15
CA PHE A 33 5.74 22.91 2.78
C PHE A 33 6.12 23.76 4.00
N ARG A 34 5.37 23.63 5.11
CA ARG A 34 5.68 24.34 6.36
C ARG A 34 7.05 23.91 6.91
N LEU A 35 7.36 22.62 6.88
CA LEU A 35 8.67 22.09 7.30
C LEU A 35 9.80 22.61 6.42
N ARG A 36 9.59 22.70 5.09
CA ARG A 36 10.56 23.24 4.14
C ARG A 36 10.91 24.72 4.36
N ALA A 37 10.07 25.48 5.07
CA ALA A 37 10.36 26.88 5.38
C ALA A 37 11.53 27.04 6.38
N THR A 38 11.81 26.01 7.18
CA THR A 38 12.82 26.05 8.24
C THR A 38 13.84 24.92 8.17
N ASN A 39 13.57 23.85 7.39
CA ASN A 39 14.40 22.66 7.30
C ASN A 39 14.48 22.13 5.86
N ASP A 40 15.60 21.53 5.47
CA ASP A 40 15.64 20.73 4.24
C ASP A 40 15.04 19.34 4.48
N ILE A 41 14.14 18.89 3.60
CA ILE A 41 13.60 17.52 3.64
C ILE A 41 14.48 16.63 2.78
N ALA A 42 15.31 15.79 3.43
CA ALA A 42 16.18 14.84 2.75
C ALA A 42 15.43 13.62 2.19
N GLY A 43 14.29 13.26 2.78
CA GLY A 43 13.49 12.11 2.37
C GLY A 43 12.21 11.99 3.18
N ILE A 44 11.28 11.19 2.66
CA ILE A 44 10.00 10.89 3.30
C ILE A 44 9.87 9.37 3.38
N THR A 45 9.53 8.88 4.56
CA THR A 45 9.32 7.45 4.82
C THR A 45 8.05 7.27 5.64
N GLY A 46 7.45 6.09 5.55
CA GLY A 46 6.24 5.75 6.27
C GLY A 46 6.23 4.26 6.58
N LEU A 47 5.68 3.92 7.75
CA LEU A 47 5.46 2.54 8.16
C LEU A 47 4.06 2.13 7.71
N ALA A 48 3.96 1.07 6.92
CA ALA A 48 2.67 0.46 6.61
C ALA A 48 2.08 -0.11 7.91
N GLY A 49 0.85 0.30 8.22
CA GLY A 49 0.04 -0.31 9.26
C GLY A 49 -0.76 -1.48 8.69
N ASP A 50 -2.05 -1.52 8.98
CA ASP A 50 -2.96 -2.57 8.48
C ASP A 50 -3.26 -2.46 6.97
N ASP A 51 -2.90 -1.33 6.34
CA ASP A 51 -3.04 -1.13 4.90
C ASP A 51 -1.72 -0.74 4.22
N GLU A 52 -1.66 -0.96 2.91
CA GLU A 52 -0.52 -0.61 2.06
C GLU A 52 -0.62 0.85 1.53
N SER A 53 -1.60 1.64 2.02
CA SER A 53 -1.87 2.99 1.52
C SER A 53 -0.76 3.98 1.85
N VAL A 54 -0.10 3.80 2.99
CA VAL A 54 1.00 4.66 3.45
C VAL A 54 2.14 4.69 2.43
N SER A 55 2.52 3.54 1.87
CA SER A 55 3.59 3.47 0.85
C SER A 55 3.24 4.28 -0.40
N THR A 56 1.97 4.23 -0.81
CA THR A 56 1.47 5.02 -1.95
C THR A 56 1.53 6.52 -1.64
N THR A 57 1.10 6.92 -0.44
CA THR A 57 1.17 8.32 0.02
C THR A 57 2.61 8.82 0.07
N VAL A 58 3.54 8.03 0.60
CA VAL A 58 4.98 8.36 0.60
C VAL A 58 5.50 8.57 -0.81
N GLY A 59 5.21 7.65 -1.74
CA GLY A 59 5.61 7.81 -3.14
C GLY A 59 5.04 9.09 -3.77
N LYS A 60 3.77 9.43 -3.47
CA LYS A 60 3.09 10.64 -3.99
C LYS A 60 3.76 11.90 -3.46
N LEU A 61 4.12 11.94 -2.18
CA LEU A 61 4.86 13.05 -1.59
C LEU A 61 6.27 13.15 -2.17
N CYS A 62 7.01 12.04 -2.27
CA CYS A 62 8.35 12.05 -2.88
C CYS A 62 8.30 12.61 -4.30
N ARG A 63 7.34 12.16 -5.13
CA ARG A 63 7.11 12.70 -6.47
C ARG A 63 6.76 14.19 -6.46
N HIS A 64 5.89 14.63 -5.54
CA HIS A 64 5.47 16.04 -5.46
C HIS A 64 6.64 16.97 -5.12
N PHE A 65 7.59 16.49 -4.32
CA PHE A 65 8.69 17.28 -3.78
C PHE A 65 10.04 17.04 -4.47
N ASP A 66 10.05 16.31 -5.60
CA ASP A 66 11.24 15.88 -6.35
C ASP A 66 12.27 15.14 -5.49
N LEU A 67 11.80 14.33 -4.54
CA LEU A 67 12.63 13.52 -3.66
C LEU A 67 12.77 12.09 -4.21
N PRO A 68 13.90 11.40 -3.92
CA PRO A 68 14.00 9.97 -4.17
C PRO A 68 12.88 9.21 -3.46
N GLY A 69 12.21 8.31 -4.19
CA GLY A 69 11.13 7.52 -3.66
C GLY A 69 10.58 6.51 -4.66
N PRO A 70 9.76 5.56 -4.20
CA PRO A 70 9.12 4.59 -5.07
C PRO A 70 8.10 5.28 -5.99
N ASP A 71 7.91 4.74 -7.19
CA ASP A 71 6.86 5.18 -8.10
C ASP A 71 5.46 4.81 -7.53
N PRO A 72 4.58 5.79 -7.26
CA PRO A 72 3.21 5.54 -6.83
C PRO A 72 2.43 4.57 -7.71
N ALA A 73 2.58 4.65 -9.03
CA ALA A 73 1.82 3.79 -9.94
C ALA A 73 2.27 2.33 -9.81
N SER A 74 3.57 2.11 -9.67
CA SER A 74 4.14 0.79 -9.38
C SER A 74 3.64 0.23 -8.04
N ILE A 75 3.55 1.06 -7.00
CA ILE A 75 3.00 0.63 -5.69
C ILE A 75 1.52 0.27 -5.82
N GLU A 76 0.72 1.13 -6.43
CA GLU A 76 -0.72 0.90 -6.65
C GLU A 76 -0.96 -0.41 -7.45
N GLY A 77 -0.13 -0.68 -8.45
CA GLY A 77 -0.16 -1.94 -9.21
C GLY A 77 0.21 -3.19 -8.40
N CYS A 78 0.88 -3.04 -7.26
CA CYS A 78 1.21 -4.14 -6.35
C CYS A 78 0.11 -4.42 -5.31
N CYS A 79 -0.69 -3.41 -4.94
CA CYS A 79 -1.68 -3.52 -3.86
C CYS A 79 -2.89 -4.38 -4.24
N ASP A 80 -3.31 -4.33 -5.51
CA ASP A 80 -4.37 -5.19 -6.05
C ASP A 80 -3.75 -6.42 -6.70
N LYS A 81 -4.02 -7.60 -6.14
CA LYS A 81 -3.41 -8.85 -6.59
C LYS A 81 -3.89 -9.27 -7.98
N PHE A 82 -5.06 -8.82 -8.44
CA PHE A 82 -5.50 -9.10 -9.80
C PHE A 82 -4.69 -8.26 -10.79
N THR A 83 -4.58 -6.96 -10.54
CA THR A 83 -3.76 -6.02 -11.31
C THR A 83 -2.29 -6.46 -11.33
N GLN A 84 -1.75 -6.83 -10.18
CA GLN A 84 -0.39 -7.38 -10.05
C GLN A 84 -0.17 -8.59 -10.95
N ARG A 85 -1.14 -9.52 -11.00
CA ARG A 85 -1.03 -10.72 -11.87
C ARG A 85 -1.05 -10.35 -13.35
N GLN A 86 -1.85 -9.37 -13.75
CA GLN A 86 -1.86 -8.87 -15.13
C GLN A 86 -0.50 -8.25 -15.49
N LEU A 87 0.03 -7.37 -14.65
CA LEU A 87 1.34 -6.73 -14.87
C LEU A 87 2.48 -7.75 -14.95
N LEU A 88 2.48 -8.76 -14.09
CA LEU A 88 3.48 -9.83 -14.13
C LEU A 88 3.36 -10.66 -15.43
N ALA A 89 2.15 -10.98 -15.87
CA ALA A 89 1.92 -11.70 -17.12
C ALA A 89 2.38 -10.89 -18.34
N GLU A 90 2.05 -9.59 -18.39
CA GLU A 90 2.50 -8.66 -19.44
C GLU A 90 4.02 -8.56 -19.50
N ALA A 91 4.70 -8.61 -18.35
CA ALA A 91 6.14 -8.63 -18.25
C ALA A 91 6.78 -10.01 -18.56
N GLY A 92 5.99 -11.04 -18.87
CA GLY A 92 6.48 -12.39 -19.15
C GLY A 92 7.01 -13.14 -17.92
N VAL A 93 6.66 -12.67 -16.70
CA VAL A 93 7.03 -13.35 -15.46
C VAL A 93 6.13 -14.58 -15.27
N PRO A 94 6.69 -15.77 -15.04
CA PRO A 94 5.88 -16.96 -14.77
C PRO A 94 5.02 -16.76 -13.52
N ILE A 95 3.71 -16.96 -13.68
CA ILE A 95 2.72 -16.87 -12.59
C ILE A 95 1.85 -18.14 -12.57
N PRO A 96 1.35 -18.56 -11.39
CA PRO A 96 0.36 -19.61 -11.30
C PRO A 96 -0.93 -19.23 -12.04
N ALA A 97 -1.67 -20.24 -12.53
CA ALA A 97 -3.02 -20.04 -13.03
C ALA A 97 -3.89 -19.34 -11.97
N TYR A 98 -4.65 -18.33 -12.39
CA TYR A 98 -5.47 -17.54 -11.49
C TYR A 98 -6.78 -17.11 -12.16
N ARG A 99 -7.79 -16.82 -11.34
CA ARG A 99 -9.08 -16.28 -11.75
C ARG A 99 -9.63 -15.41 -10.63
N VAL A 100 -10.30 -14.31 -10.98
CA VAL A 100 -11.12 -13.54 -10.03
C VAL A 100 -12.43 -14.28 -9.84
N ALA A 101 -12.81 -14.53 -8.60
CA ALA A 101 -14.09 -15.12 -8.24
C ALA A 101 -14.86 -14.15 -7.34
N VAL A 102 -16.13 -13.90 -7.65
CA VAL A 102 -17.00 -13.02 -6.85
C VAL A 102 -17.95 -13.78 -5.93
N ASN A 103 -17.94 -15.11 -6.00
CA ASN A 103 -18.76 -16.00 -5.17
C ASN A 103 -18.11 -17.39 -5.03
N ALA A 104 -18.65 -18.22 -4.14
CA ALA A 104 -18.14 -19.57 -3.87
C ALA A 104 -18.25 -20.51 -5.08
N THR A 105 -19.31 -20.40 -5.88
CA THR A 105 -19.51 -21.24 -7.07
C THR A 105 -18.40 -21.04 -8.10
N GLU A 106 -17.94 -19.81 -8.31
CA GLU A 106 -16.82 -19.52 -9.20
C GLU A 106 -15.50 -20.07 -8.68
N VAL A 107 -15.29 -20.06 -7.35
CA VAL A 107 -14.12 -20.69 -6.72
C VAL A 107 -14.14 -22.20 -6.96
N GLU A 108 -15.26 -22.86 -6.67
CA GLU A 108 -15.43 -24.31 -6.83
C GLU A 108 -15.24 -24.74 -8.30
N SER A 109 -15.83 -24.00 -9.23
CA SER A 109 -15.70 -24.26 -10.66
C SER A 109 -14.25 -24.14 -11.14
N PHE A 110 -13.51 -23.13 -10.69
CA PHE A 110 -12.11 -22.98 -11.09
C PHE A 110 -11.22 -24.04 -10.44
N ALA A 111 -11.46 -24.38 -9.17
CA ALA A 111 -10.72 -25.45 -8.50
C ALA A 111 -10.90 -26.82 -9.19
N ALA A 112 -12.10 -27.11 -9.69
CA ALA A 112 -12.36 -28.32 -10.48
C ALA A 112 -11.63 -28.30 -11.84
N GLU A 113 -11.41 -27.12 -12.42
CA GLU A 113 -10.71 -26.93 -13.70
C GLU A 113 -9.19 -27.11 -13.57
N ILE A 114 -8.56 -26.52 -12.55
CA ILE A 114 -7.09 -26.52 -12.40
C ILE A 114 -6.55 -27.61 -11.47
N GLY A 115 -7.42 -28.27 -10.71
CA GLY A 115 -7.06 -29.27 -9.70
C GLY A 115 -6.66 -28.66 -8.36
N LEU A 116 -6.77 -29.47 -7.29
CA LEU A 116 -6.40 -29.10 -5.93
C LEU A 116 -4.90 -29.42 -5.65
N PRO A 117 -4.24 -28.69 -4.73
CA PRO A 117 -4.77 -27.60 -3.91
C PRO A 117 -4.85 -26.25 -4.64
N VAL A 118 -5.78 -25.39 -4.22
CA VAL A 118 -5.89 -23.99 -4.65
C VAL A 118 -5.76 -23.04 -3.47
N VAL A 119 -5.37 -21.79 -3.74
CA VAL A 119 -5.30 -20.71 -2.73
C VAL A 119 -6.39 -19.70 -3.03
N VAL A 120 -7.23 -19.41 -2.04
CA VAL A 120 -8.27 -18.37 -2.13
C VAL A 120 -7.87 -17.20 -1.25
N LYS A 121 -7.87 -15.99 -1.81
CA LYS A 121 -7.53 -14.77 -1.07
C LYS A 121 -8.26 -13.55 -1.61
N PRO A 122 -8.54 -12.55 -0.76
CA PRO A 122 -9.02 -11.24 -1.23
C PRO A 122 -8.06 -10.62 -2.25
N ALA A 123 -8.60 -9.97 -3.28
CA ALA A 123 -7.80 -9.27 -4.29
C ALA A 123 -7.01 -8.11 -3.67
N VAL A 124 -7.69 -7.30 -2.84
CA VAL A 124 -7.11 -6.18 -2.08
C VAL A 124 -6.98 -6.56 -0.60
N GLY A 125 -5.93 -6.06 0.05
CA GLY A 125 -5.67 -6.27 1.49
C GLY A 125 -4.32 -6.94 1.75
N SER A 126 -3.90 -6.95 3.01
CA SER A 126 -2.58 -7.40 3.43
C SER A 126 -2.69 -8.39 4.61
N GLY A 127 -1.54 -8.75 5.22
CA GLY A 127 -1.52 -9.47 6.49
C GLY A 127 -2.07 -10.90 6.47
N SER A 128 -2.18 -11.53 5.29
CA SER A 128 -2.79 -12.86 5.10
C SER A 128 -4.25 -12.95 5.57
N ILE A 129 -4.93 -11.82 5.76
CA ILE A 129 -6.31 -11.76 6.19
C ILE A 129 -7.21 -12.34 5.08
N GLY A 130 -8.03 -13.32 5.45
CA GLY A 130 -8.96 -13.97 4.52
C GLY A 130 -8.32 -15.00 3.58
N LEU A 131 -7.04 -15.35 3.76
CA LEU A 131 -6.40 -16.46 3.06
C LEU A 131 -7.05 -17.80 3.46
N ARG A 132 -7.36 -18.65 2.49
CA ARG A 132 -7.89 -20.01 2.66
C ARG A 132 -7.22 -20.99 1.71
#